data_AF-A0A937IXI4-F1
#
_entry.id   AF-A0A937IXI4-F1
#
_cell.length_a   1.000
_cell.length_b   1.000
_cell.length_c   1.000
_cell.angle_alpha   90.00
_cell.angle_beta   90.00
_cell.angle_gamma   90.00
#
_symmetry.space_group_name_H-M   'P 1'
#
loop_
_entity.id
_entity.type
_entity.pdbx_description
1 polymer ?
#
loop_
_entity_poly.entity_id
_entity_poly.type
_entity_poly.pdbx_seq_one_letter_code
_entity_poly.pdbx_strand_id
1 'polypeptide(L)'
;MKATVKILFAALLTLGLQSCTEEAHVIADQGLFEFVDETSFEVTSYEFYDHETLGNYELADMYANLYLTFVDDQVFMTKIELRDGSETVYGDAMATNFTAGTLQGIWTDQYTYMRVASLDRTAEGRVVIELEGQHEGHKQFQTIFIVMQALDLHPAAALQISGLPG
;
A
#
# COMPACT_ATOMS: atom_id res chain seq x y z
N MET A 1 -60.76 20.92 -45.95
CA MET A 1 -60.20 21.31 -44.64
C MET A 1 -59.76 20.04 -43.89
N LYS A 2 -58.50 20.04 -43.41
CA LYS A 2 -57.96 19.42 -42.17
C LYS A 2 -58.23 17.91 -41.93
N ALA A 3 -57.27 17.07 -41.52
CA ALA A 3 -55.86 17.26 -41.17
C ALA A 3 -55.14 15.90 -41.29
N THR A 4 -53.94 15.94 -41.84
CA THR A 4 -52.98 14.83 -41.93
C THR A 4 -52.36 14.59 -40.55
N VAL A 5 -52.59 13.41 -39.95
CA VAL A 5 -51.92 13.01 -38.69
C VAL A 5 -50.53 12.47 -39.04
N LYS A 6 -49.50 13.27 -38.75
CA LYS A 6 -48.10 12.81 -38.74
C LYS A 6 -47.83 12.21 -37.36
N ILE A 7 -47.69 10.89 -37.28
CA ILE A 7 -47.20 10.22 -36.07
C ILE A 7 -45.68 10.42 -36.03
N LEU A 8 -45.23 11.20 -35.06
CA LEU A 8 -43.82 11.44 -34.77
C LEU A 8 -43.30 10.24 -33.96
N PHE A 9 -42.46 9.40 -34.57
CA PHE A 9 -41.70 8.38 -33.84
C PHE A 9 -40.61 9.10 -33.03
N ALA A 10 -40.87 9.34 -31.74
CA ALA A 10 -39.85 9.75 -30.80
C ALA A 10 -38.98 8.52 -30.50
N ALA A 11 -37.79 8.47 -31.09
CA ALA A 11 -36.76 7.53 -30.70
C ALA A 11 -36.35 7.87 -29.26
N LEU A 12 -36.66 6.98 -28.32
CA LEU A 12 -36.04 6.98 -26.99
C LEU A 12 -34.54 6.77 -27.20
N LEU A 13 -33.74 7.84 -27.02
CA LEU A 13 -32.35 7.70 -26.65
C LEU A 13 -32.33 7.09 -25.24
N THR A 14 -32.16 5.78 -25.16
CA THR A 14 -31.62 5.15 -23.95
C THR A 14 -30.19 5.63 -23.81
N LEU A 15 -30.01 6.73 -23.08
CA LEU A 15 -28.74 7.05 -22.45
C LEU A 15 -28.43 5.89 -21.51
N GLY A 16 -27.68 4.91 -22.02
CA GLY A 16 -26.99 3.96 -21.19
C GLY A 16 -26.13 4.75 -20.23
N LEU A 17 -26.54 4.79 -18.97
CA LEU A 17 -25.66 5.13 -17.88
C LEU A 17 -24.57 4.05 -17.89
N GLN A 18 -23.49 4.30 -18.63
CA GLN A 18 -22.22 3.66 -18.34
C GLN A 18 -21.85 4.15 -16.95
N SER A 19 -22.21 3.33 -15.97
CA SER A 19 -21.56 3.30 -14.67
C SER A 19 -20.07 3.10 -14.95
N CYS A 20 -19.33 4.21 -15.10
CA CYS A 20 -17.90 4.19 -14.83
C CYS A 20 -17.77 3.99 -13.31
N THR A 21 -17.94 2.76 -12.87
CA THR A 21 -17.10 2.30 -11.76
C THR A 21 -15.71 2.30 -12.37
N GLU A 22 -14.89 3.25 -11.97
CA GLU A 22 -13.45 3.13 -12.12
C GLU A 22 -13.10 1.81 -11.41
N GLU A 23 -12.96 0.73 -12.18
CA GLU A 23 -12.35 -0.48 -11.65
C GLU A 23 -10.98 -0.04 -11.16
N ALA A 24 -10.73 -0.17 -9.85
CA ALA A 24 -9.38 -0.08 -9.33
C ALA A 24 -8.57 -1.13 -10.09
N HIS A 25 -7.84 -0.67 -11.11
CA HIS A 25 -6.98 -1.51 -11.92
C HIS A 25 -5.78 -1.89 -11.06
N VAL A 26 -5.95 -2.87 -10.18
CA VAL A 26 -4.81 -3.64 -9.68
C VAL A 26 -4.43 -4.59 -10.81
N ILE A 27 -3.68 -4.08 -11.77
CA ILE A 27 -2.94 -4.95 -12.69
C ILE A 27 -1.83 -5.55 -11.86
N ALA A 28 -2.12 -6.72 -11.30
CA ALA A 28 -1.17 -7.67 -10.77
C ALA A 28 -0.12 -7.99 -11.83
N ASP A 29 0.98 -7.24 -11.85
CA ASP A 29 2.17 -7.63 -12.57
C ASP A 29 2.90 -8.70 -11.73
N GLN A 30 2.96 -9.93 -12.22
CA GLN A 30 3.76 -11.00 -11.60
C GLN A 30 5.22 -10.54 -11.38
N GLY A 31 5.74 -9.67 -12.26
CA GLY A 31 7.05 -9.06 -12.12
C GLY A 31 7.18 -8.09 -10.94
N LEU A 32 6.07 -7.59 -10.38
CA LEU A 32 6.09 -6.72 -9.22
C LEU A 32 6.33 -7.50 -7.93
N PHE A 33 5.80 -8.71 -7.80
CA PHE A 33 6.12 -9.58 -6.65
C PHE A 33 7.56 -10.09 -6.71
N GLU A 34 8.00 -10.58 -7.88
CA GLU A 34 9.41 -10.93 -8.08
C GLU A 34 10.35 -9.75 -7.81
N PHE A 35 9.89 -8.53 -8.03
CA PHE A 35 10.64 -7.33 -7.72
C PHE A 35 10.60 -6.94 -6.23
N VAL A 36 9.49 -7.13 -5.52
CA VAL A 36 9.43 -6.77 -4.09
C VAL A 36 10.03 -7.85 -3.21
N ASP A 37 9.93 -9.12 -3.60
CA ASP A 37 10.47 -10.23 -2.83
C ASP A 37 11.99 -10.10 -2.69
N GLU A 38 12.47 -10.43 -1.49
CA GLU A 38 13.85 -10.21 -1.06
C GLU A 38 14.41 -8.81 -1.39
N THR A 39 13.56 -7.77 -1.41
CA THR A 39 14.00 -6.38 -1.63
C THR A 39 13.82 -5.54 -0.38
N SER A 40 14.88 -4.80 -0.04
CA SER A 40 14.80 -3.74 0.97
C SER A 40 14.49 -2.41 0.33
N PHE A 41 13.62 -1.65 0.99
CA PHE A 41 13.25 -0.31 0.61
C PHE A 41 13.56 0.67 1.74
N GLU A 42 14.11 1.83 1.41
CA GLU A 42 14.09 2.97 2.30
C GLU A 42 12.71 3.62 2.25
N VAL A 43 12.09 3.77 3.42
CA VAL A 43 10.78 4.39 3.57
C VAL A 43 10.97 5.87 3.80
N THR A 44 10.43 6.66 2.87
CA THR A 44 10.52 8.13 2.90
C THR A 44 9.25 8.79 3.41
N SER A 45 8.13 8.06 3.39
CA SER A 45 6.89 8.42 4.07
C SER A 45 6.14 7.15 4.43
N TYR A 46 5.58 7.14 5.63
CA TYR A 46 4.65 6.15 6.16
C TYR A 46 3.59 6.95 6.93
N GLU A 47 2.61 7.46 6.20
CA GLU A 47 1.54 8.28 6.75
C GLU A 47 0.33 7.42 7.08
N PHE A 48 -0.06 7.41 8.34
CA PHE A 48 -1.31 6.84 8.82
C PHE A 48 -2.37 7.94 8.92
N TYR A 49 -3.57 7.65 8.45
CA TYR A 49 -4.72 8.55 8.53
C TYR A 49 -5.96 7.81 9.06
N ASP A 50 -6.57 8.33 10.12
CA ASP A 50 -7.81 7.82 10.71
C ASP A 50 -8.98 8.71 10.27
N HIS A 51 -9.93 8.14 9.53
CA HIS A 51 -11.00 8.90 8.88
C HIS A 51 -12.08 9.38 9.85
N GLU A 52 -12.20 8.77 11.04
CA GLU A 52 -13.17 9.15 12.06
C GLU A 52 -12.67 10.29 12.95
N THR A 53 -11.41 10.23 13.38
CA THR A 53 -10.79 11.25 14.24
C THR A 53 -10.14 12.36 13.43
N LEU A 54 -9.90 12.14 12.13
CA LEU A 54 -9.13 13.00 11.24
C LEU A 54 -7.68 13.20 11.73
N GLY A 55 -7.19 12.24 12.53
CA GLY A 55 -5.82 12.21 12.99
C GLY A 55 -4.90 11.69 11.90
N ASN A 56 -3.73 12.32 11.75
CA ASN A 56 -2.68 11.88 10.85
C ASN A 56 -1.36 11.71 11.62
N TYR A 57 -0.55 10.75 11.21
CA TYR A 57 0.71 10.41 11.86
C TYR A 57 1.72 9.93 10.83
N GLU A 58 2.90 10.54 10.79
CA GLU A 58 4.00 10.17 9.90
C GLU A 58 5.06 9.40 10.71
N LEU A 59 5.17 8.10 10.45
CA LEU A 59 6.06 7.20 11.20
C LEU A 59 7.52 7.36 10.77
N ALA A 60 7.79 7.67 9.49
CA ALA A 60 9.16 7.78 8.98
C ALA A 60 9.93 8.93 9.66
N ASP A 61 9.24 10.02 10.00
CA ASP A 61 9.81 11.20 10.67
C ASP A 61 10.29 10.93 12.11
N MET A 62 9.86 9.82 12.72
CA MET A 62 10.25 9.46 14.09
C MET A 62 11.60 8.76 14.19
N TYR A 63 12.14 8.29 13.06
CA TYR A 63 13.36 7.51 13.02
C TYR A 63 14.39 8.21 12.12
N ALA A 64 15.67 7.95 12.37
CA ALA A 64 16.73 8.40 11.48
C ALA A 64 16.63 7.69 10.13
N ASN A 65 16.29 6.40 10.15
CA ASN A 65 15.95 5.62 8.96
C ASN A 65 14.84 4.63 9.29
N LEU A 66 13.99 4.38 8.30
CA LEU A 66 12.96 3.36 8.30
C LEU A 66 13.11 2.51 7.05
N TYR A 67 13.19 1.20 7.20
CA TYR A 67 13.27 0.26 6.08
C TYR A 67 12.12 -0.75 6.12
N LEU A 68 11.56 -1.08 4.97
CA LEU A 68 10.74 -2.27 4.79
C LEU A 68 11.50 -3.28 3.96
N THR A 69 11.58 -4.52 4.42
CA THR A 69 12.17 -5.63 3.67
C THR A 69 11.13 -6.72 3.51
N PHE A 70 10.73 -6.96 2.28
CA PHE A 70 9.76 -8.01 1.95
C PHE A 70 10.52 -9.33 1.75
N VAL A 71 10.02 -10.40 2.35
CA VAL A 71 10.58 -11.76 2.26
C VAL A 71 9.43 -12.74 2.33
N ASP A 72 9.20 -13.50 1.27
CA ASP A 72 8.13 -14.50 1.20
C ASP A 72 6.75 -13.91 1.62
N ASP A 73 6.19 -14.39 2.73
CA ASP A 73 4.90 -14.00 3.30
C ASP A 73 5.04 -12.96 4.42
N GLN A 74 6.20 -12.32 4.55
CA GLN A 74 6.48 -11.35 5.60
C GLN A 74 7.01 -10.03 5.04
N VAL A 75 6.78 -8.97 5.80
CA VAL A 75 7.47 -7.70 5.65
C VAL A 75 8.06 -7.29 7.00
N PHE A 76 9.36 -7.06 7.00
CA PHE A 76 10.13 -6.64 8.17
C PHE A 76 10.29 -5.13 8.16
N MET A 77 9.84 -4.48 9.23
CA MET A 77 10.05 -3.06 9.47
C MET A 77 11.27 -2.86 10.37
N THR A 78 12.33 -2.31 9.80
CA THR A 78 13.54 -1.95 10.55
C THR A 78 13.54 -0.45 10.83
N LYS A 79 13.71 -0.08 12.09
CA LYS A 79 13.70 1.29 12.58
C LYS A 79 15.04 1.61 13.21
N ILE A 80 15.67 2.71 12.79
CA ILE A 80 16.93 3.17 13.36
C ILE A 80 16.71 4.50 14.06
N GLU A 81 17.01 4.56 15.35
CA GLU A 81 17.07 5.81 16.09
C GLU A 81 18.54 6.23 16.31
N LEU A 82 18.81 7.54 16.19
CA LEU A 82 20.07 8.13 16.60
C LEU A 82 19.90 8.79 17.97
N ARG A 83 20.56 8.24 19.00
CA ARG A 83 20.58 8.81 20.35
C ARG A 83 22.02 9.01 20.80
N ASP A 84 22.36 10.26 21.13
CA ASP A 84 23.70 10.65 21.62
C ASP A 84 24.87 10.18 20.73
N GLY A 85 24.65 10.13 19.41
CA GLY A 85 25.65 9.68 18.43
C GLY A 85 25.79 8.16 18.31
N SER A 86 24.95 7.38 18.99
CA SER A 86 24.83 5.92 18.82
C SER A 86 23.54 5.56 18.09
N GLU A 87 23.63 4.59 17.19
CA GLU A 87 22.47 3.97 16.55
C GLU A 87 21.84 2.92 17.47
N THR A 88 20.51 2.92 17.55
CA THR A 88 19.72 1.82 18.13
C THR A 88 18.79 1.29 17.06
N VAL A 89 18.83 -0.03 16.84
CA VAL A 89 18.05 -0.73 15.82
C VAL A 89 16.88 -1.47 16.48
N TYR A 90 15.68 -1.30 15.93
CA TYR A 90 14.47 -2.01 16.31
C TYR A 90 13.86 -2.69 15.08
N GLY A 91 13.17 -3.81 15.29
CA GLY A 91 12.55 -4.57 14.22
C GLY A 91 11.16 -5.07 14.60
N ASP A 92 10.23 -4.99 13.66
CA ASP A 92 8.93 -5.67 13.70
C ASP A 92 8.77 -6.54 12.46
N ALA A 93 8.05 -7.66 12.60
CA ALA A 93 7.66 -8.52 11.49
C ALA A 93 6.13 -8.47 11.35
N MET A 94 5.67 -8.21 10.13
CA MET A 94 4.26 -8.17 9.76
C MET A 94 3.99 -9.28 8.73
N ALA A 95 2.87 -9.98 8.90
CA ALA A 95 2.44 -10.96 7.91
C ALA A 95 1.86 -10.24 6.68
N THR A 96 2.01 -10.85 5.52
CA THR A 96 1.45 -10.37 4.25
C THR A 96 0.50 -11.41 3.67
N ASN A 97 -0.51 -10.93 2.93
CA ASN A 97 -1.46 -11.79 2.24
C ASN A 97 -1.16 -11.77 0.74
N PHE A 98 -0.68 -12.87 0.19
CA PHE A 98 -0.51 -13.03 -1.24
C PHE A 98 -1.61 -13.91 -1.84
N THR A 99 -2.23 -13.44 -2.91
CA THR A 99 -3.16 -14.23 -3.72
C THR A 99 -2.72 -14.16 -5.18
N ALA A 100 -2.47 -15.32 -5.79
CA ALA A 100 -2.02 -15.44 -7.17
C ALA A 100 -0.80 -14.56 -7.54
N GLY A 101 0.15 -14.40 -6.61
CA GLY A 101 1.37 -13.60 -6.83
C GLY A 101 1.16 -12.10 -6.67
N THR A 102 0.10 -11.66 -6.00
CA THR A 102 -0.19 -10.24 -5.78
C THR A 102 -0.41 -9.97 -4.31
N LEU A 103 0.26 -8.94 -3.78
CA LEU A 103 0.06 -8.47 -2.42
C LEU A 103 -1.37 -7.94 -2.28
N GLN A 104 -2.18 -8.65 -1.51
CA GLN A 104 -3.57 -8.28 -1.20
C GLN A 104 -3.67 -7.41 0.04
N GLY A 105 -2.68 -7.47 0.94
CA GLY A 105 -2.69 -6.72 2.19
C GLY A 105 -1.62 -7.17 3.16
N ILE A 106 -1.53 -6.42 4.25
CA ILE A 106 -0.55 -6.59 5.33
C ILE A 106 -1.31 -6.59 6.65
N TRP A 107 -0.96 -7.51 7.54
CA TRP A 107 -1.36 -7.46 8.94
C TRP A 107 -0.37 -6.59 9.70
N THR A 108 -0.73 -5.33 9.98
CA THR A 108 0.12 -4.37 10.70
C THR A 108 0.24 -4.72 12.19
N ASP A 109 -0.73 -5.49 12.69
CA ASP A 109 -0.70 -6.19 13.97
C ASP A 109 -1.65 -7.40 13.92
N GLN A 110 -1.84 -8.10 15.04
CA GLN A 110 -2.69 -9.30 15.12
C GLN A 110 -4.21 -9.04 14.94
N TYR A 111 -4.64 -7.78 14.97
CA TYR A 111 -6.03 -7.31 14.93
C TYR A 111 -6.33 -6.42 13.72
N THR A 112 -5.32 -6.02 12.96
CA THR A 112 -5.45 -4.99 11.93
C THR A 112 -4.92 -5.51 10.60
N TYR A 113 -5.85 -5.96 9.76
CA TYR A 113 -5.57 -6.26 8.36
C TYR A 113 -5.82 -5.02 7.50
N MET A 114 -4.79 -4.62 6.77
CA MET A 114 -4.82 -3.50 5.85
C MET A 114 -4.72 -4.02 4.42
N ARG A 115 -5.82 -3.92 3.67
CA ARG A 115 -5.92 -4.34 2.27
C ARG A 115 -5.15 -3.36 1.38
N VAL A 116 -4.44 -3.86 0.37
CA VAL A 116 -3.87 -3.00 -0.67
C VAL A 116 -5.01 -2.36 -1.48
N ALA A 117 -5.08 -1.04 -1.45
CA ALA A 117 -5.96 -0.23 -2.31
C ALA A 117 -5.26 0.11 -3.62
N SER A 118 -3.98 0.50 -3.56
CA SER A 118 -3.12 0.75 -4.71
C SER A 118 -1.68 0.33 -4.41
N LEU A 119 -0.97 -0.10 -5.44
CA LEU A 119 0.45 -0.42 -5.40
C LEU A 119 1.04 -0.05 -6.76
N ASP A 120 1.91 0.96 -6.75
CA ASP A 120 2.50 1.53 -7.96
C ASP A 120 4.02 1.54 -7.87
N ARG A 121 4.68 1.42 -9.03
CA ARG A 121 6.13 1.53 -9.17
C ARG A 121 6.49 2.50 -10.28
N THR A 122 7.43 3.40 -10.02
CA THR A 122 7.99 4.30 -11.03
C THR A 122 9.22 3.70 -11.71
N ALA A 123 9.59 4.25 -12.87
CA ALA A 123 10.77 3.81 -13.62
C ALA A 123 12.08 3.98 -12.83
N GLU A 124 12.11 4.92 -11.89
CA GLU A 124 13.22 5.23 -11.00
C GLU A 124 13.30 4.31 -9.76
N GLY A 125 12.42 3.30 -9.66
CA GLY A 125 12.42 2.34 -8.55
C GLY A 125 11.74 2.83 -7.27
N ARG A 126 11.00 3.94 -7.33
CA ARG A 126 10.10 4.36 -6.25
C ARG A 126 8.86 3.47 -6.26
N VAL A 127 8.47 2.98 -5.10
CA VAL A 127 7.26 2.18 -4.87
C VAL A 127 6.32 2.96 -3.95
N VAL A 128 5.05 3.00 -4.30
CA VAL A 128 4.00 3.61 -3.49
C VAL A 128 2.96 2.54 -3.16
N ILE A 129 2.62 2.40 -1.88
CA ILE A 129 1.56 1.49 -1.42
C ILE A 129 0.52 2.33 -0.69
N GLU A 130 -0.73 2.17 -1.08
CA GLU A 130 -1.87 2.59 -0.27
C GLU A 130 -2.53 1.35 0.32
N LEU A 131 -2.65 1.35 1.65
CA LEU A 131 -3.33 0.31 2.39
C LEU A 131 -4.57 0.91 3.07
N GLU A 132 -5.67 0.15 3.11
CA GLU A 132 -6.88 0.56 3.80
C GLU A 132 -7.43 -0.58 4.66
N GLY A 133 -7.99 -0.25 5.81
CA GLY A 133 -8.50 -1.26 6.72
C GLY A 133 -9.14 -0.67 7.96
N GLN A 134 -9.49 -1.56 8.89
CA GLN A 134 -10.09 -1.19 10.15
C GLN A 134 -9.51 -2.07 11.25
N HIS A 135 -9.10 -1.46 12.35
CA HIS A 135 -8.72 -2.20 13.55
C HIS A 135 -9.94 -2.96 14.11
N GLU A 136 -9.78 -4.25 14.45
CA GLU A 136 -10.89 -5.10 14.87
C GLU A 136 -11.69 -4.58 16.08
N GLY A 137 -11.01 -3.99 17.07
CA GLY A 137 -11.65 -3.45 18.28
C GLY A 137 -12.39 -2.13 18.09
N HIS A 138 -11.74 -1.11 17.52
CA HIS A 138 -12.28 0.25 17.44
C HIS A 138 -13.08 0.52 16.16
N LYS A 139 -12.94 -0.32 15.13
CA LYS A 139 -13.69 -0.24 13.85
C LYS A 139 -13.56 1.09 13.10
N GLN A 140 -12.49 1.84 13.38
CA GLN A 140 -12.17 3.08 12.69
C GLN A 140 -11.52 2.76 11.36
N PHE A 141 -12.02 3.35 10.27
CA PHE A 141 -11.46 3.21 8.94
C PHE A 141 -10.20 4.04 8.81
N GLN A 142 -9.15 3.36 8.38
CA GLN A 142 -7.80 3.89 8.37
C GLN A 142 -7.18 3.66 7.01
N THR A 143 -6.37 4.61 6.57
CA THR A 143 -5.53 4.49 5.38
C THR A 143 -4.08 4.67 5.78
N ILE A 144 -3.19 3.89 5.18
CA ILE A 144 -1.74 4.05 5.29
C ILE A 144 -1.19 4.29 3.90
N PHE A 145 -0.48 5.41 3.74
CA PHE A 145 0.26 5.74 2.53
C PHE A 145 1.75 5.53 2.79
N ILE A 146 2.37 4.65 2.01
CA ILE A 146 3.79 4.33 2.14
C ILE A 146 4.50 4.70 0.84
N VAL A 147 5.50 5.57 0.93
CA VAL A 147 6.38 5.93 -0.19
C VAL A 147 7.78 5.40 0.09
N MET A 148 8.28 4.58 -0.82
CA MET A 148 9.51 3.84 -0.61
C MET A 148 10.43 3.91 -1.83
N GLN A 149 11.74 3.84 -1.60
CA GLN A 149 12.76 3.73 -2.63
C GLN A 149 13.45 2.38 -2.54
N ALA A 150 13.46 1.62 -3.63
CA ALA A 150 14.19 0.36 -3.69
C ALA A 150 15.70 0.59 -3.51
N LEU A 151 16.32 -0.28 -2.71
CA LEU A 151 17.76 -0.26 -2.45
C LEU A 151 18.45 -1.34 -3.28
N ASP A 152 19.64 -1.02 -3.80
CA ASP A 152 20.45 -1.99 -4.55
C ASP A 152 21.00 -3.12 -3.65
N LEU A 153 21.09 -2.87 -2.34
CA LEU A 153 21.62 -3.78 -1.33
C LEU A 153 20.82 -3.65 -0.03
N HIS A 154 20.73 -4.73 0.73
CA HIS A 154 20.14 -4.72 2.06
C HIS A 154 21.02 -3.93 3.05
N PRO A 155 20.46 -2.94 3.77
CA PRO A 155 21.15 -2.33 4.90
C PRO A 155 21.52 -3.39 5.95
N ALA A 156 22.67 -3.24 6.61
CA ALA A 156 23.13 -4.20 7.63
C ALA A 156 22.09 -4.41 8.75
N ALA A 157 21.41 -3.33 9.17
CA ALA A 157 20.31 -3.39 10.13
C ALA A 157 19.11 -4.19 9.59
N ALA A 158 18.77 -4.04 8.31
CA ALA A 158 17.66 -4.77 7.69
C ALA A 158 17.97 -6.27 7.61
N LEU A 159 19.20 -6.65 7.21
CA LEU A 159 19.67 -8.04 7.23
C LEU A 159 19.58 -8.66 8.63
N GLN A 160 19.96 -7.90 9.67
CA GLN A 160 19.87 -8.35 11.05
C GLN A 160 18.43 -8.67 11.46
N ILE A 161 17.45 -7.86 11.02
CA ILE A 161 16.04 -8.03 11.37
C ILE A 161 15.36 -9.10 10.52
N SER A 162 15.61 -9.14 9.21
CA SER A 162 14.95 -10.08 8.28
C SER A 162 15.59 -11.47 8.29
N GLY A 163 16.85 -11.60 8.71
CA GLY A 163 17.60 -12.85 8.65
C GLY A 163 18.05 -13.25 7.24
N LEU A 164 17.90 -12.35 6.25
CA LEU A 164 18.43 -12.54 4.90
C LEU A 164 19.97 -12.68 4.92
N PRO A 165 20.55 -13.40 3.96
CA PRO A 165 22.00 -13.46 3.81
C PRO A 165 22.56 -12.08 3.44
N GLY A 166 23.72 -11.73 4.01
CA GLY A 166 24.45 -10.50 3.73
C GLY A 166 25.48 -10.59 2.62
#